data_AF-A0A4Q9GPF8-F1
#
_entry.id   AF-A0A4Q9GPF8-F1
#
_cell.length_a   1.000
_cell.length_b   1.000
_cell.length_c   1.000
_cell.angle_alpha   90.00
_cell.angle_beta   90.00
_cell.angle_gamma   90.00
#
_symmetry.space_group_name_H-M   'P 1'
#
loop_
_entity.id
_entity.type
_entity.pdbx_description
1 polymer ?
#
loop_
_entity_poly.entity_id
_entity_poly.type
_entity_poly.pdbx_seq_one_letter_code
_entity_poly.pdbx_strand_id
1 'polypeptide(L)'
;MTSGSRRSSDATRTPPFETDELRRSIQAFFRGKIYEDPATGERRPVGAFRWGVYAFYDYDGEPIYVGQTKEKISGRVGRHLTNQRTDAVAMSVLDPFEVAEIEVWPLPSLELVNARHPDFKRACAVLDALEHRVFSRLRDESEFGAILNEKDPPSPTVDVVEPTSIRGLIVSDQVKELRSHPDTRLARRALIVSKLAQVISEREVKMGLRRVLVTQTKRLLWLAERRFQNLGGERLVETGPEDQEEMSLSE
;
A
#
# COMPACT_ATOMS: atom_id res chain seq x y z
N MET A 1 -45.60 -24.78 8.04
CA MET A 1 -44.30 -24.75 8.74
C MET A 1 -43.22 -25.13 7.74
N THR A 2 -42.65 -24.14 7.05
CA THR A 2 -41.61 -24.37 6.04
C THR A 2 -40.24 -24.38 6.72
N SER A 3 -39.61 -25.54 6.74
CA SER A 3 -38.26 -25.76 7.23
C SER A 3 -37.25 -25.05 6.31
N GLY A 4 -36.88 -23.83 6.69
CA GLY A 4 -35.72 -23.17 6.12
C GLY A 4 -34.46 -23.95 6.48
N SER A 5 -33.90 -24.67 5.51
CA SER A 5 -32.58 -25.28 5.63
C SER A 5 -31.57 -24.17 5.92
N ARG A 6 -31.13 -24.06 7.18
CA ARG A 6 -29.97 -23.25 7.56
C ARG A 6 -28.76 -23.85 6.86
N ARG A 7 -28.40 -23.34 5.69
CA ARG A 7 -27.06 -23.56 5.13
C ARG A 7 -26.07 -23.11 6.20
N SER A 8 -25.28 -24.05 6.73
CA SER A 8 -24.25 -23.74 7.73
C SER A 8 -23.31 -22.66 7.17
N SER A 9 -23.03 -21.62 7.97
CA SER A 9 -22.04 -20.58 7.66
C SER A 9 -20.67 -21.15 7.31
N ASP A 10 -20.35 -22.35 7.81
CA ASP A 10 -19.05 -23.01 7.63
C ASP A 10 -18.85 -23.57 6.21
N ALA A 11 -19.92 -23.66 5.41
CA ALA A 11 -19.85 -24.09 4.02
C ALA A 11 -19.44 -22.95 3.05
N THR A 12 -19.23 -21.73 3.54
CA THR A 12 -18.79 -20.59 2.72
C THR A 12 -17.37 -20.78 2.21
N ARG A 13 -17.20 -20.63 0.89
CA ARG A 13 -15.89 -20.66 0.20
C ARG A 13 -15.45 -19.27 -0.28
N THR A 14 -16.29 -18.26 -0.09
CA THR A 14 -15.99 -16.87 -0.41
C THR A 14 -15.15 -16.25 0.71
N PRO A 15 -14.19 -15.37 0.37
CA PRO A 15 -13.44 -14.66 1.39
C PRO A 15 -14.36 -13.72 2.19
N PRO A 16 -13.91 -13.22 3.36
CA PRO A 16 -14.62 -12.19 4.10
C PRO A 16 -14.90 -10.95 3.24
N PHE A 17 -15.99 -10.24 3.56
CA PHE A 17 -16.49 -9.10 2.80
C PHE A 17 -15.39 -8.12 2.35
N GLU A 18 -14.58 -7.62 3.29
CA GLU A 18 -13.52 -6.65 2.98
C GLU A 18 -12.47 -7.18 2.00
N THR A 19 -12.16 -8.49 2.07
CA THR A 19 -11.19 -9.12 1.17
C THR A 19 -11.79 -9.29 -0.22
N ASP A 20 -13.08 -9.63 -0.31
CA ASP A 20 -13.80 -9.74 -1.58
C ASP A 20 -13.93 -8.38 -2.27
N GLU A 21 -14.34 -7.35 -1.51
CA GLU A 21 -14.47 -5.97 -1.98
C GLU A 21 -13.15 -5.38 -2.47
N LEU A 22 -12.06 -5.59 -1.72
CA LEU A 22 -10.74 -5.14 -2.13
C LEU A 22 -10.32 -5.81 -3.46
N ARG A 23 -10.55 -7.12 -3.61
CA ARG A 23 -10.27 -7.84 -4.86
C ARG A 23 -11.09 -7.30 -6.02
N ARG A 24 -12.39 -7.06 -5.82
CA ARG A 24 -13.27 -6.45 -6.83
C ARG A 24 -12.79 -5.06 -7.23
N SER A 25 -12.47 -4.22 -6.27
CA SER A 25 -12.05 -2.83 -6.50
C SER A 25 -10.72 -2.74 -7.23
N ILE A 26 -9.74 -3.58 -6.88
CA ILE A 26 -8.46 -3.69 -7.61
C ILE A 26 -8.70 -4.13 -9.06
N GLN A 27 -9.56 -5.12 -9.28
CA GLN A 27 -9.91 -5.55 -10.65
C GLN A 27 -10.61 -4.44 -11.43
N ALA A 28 -11.53 -3.72 -10.81
CA ALA A 28 -12.25 -2.60 -11.40
C ALA A 28 -11.28 -1.47 -11.79
N PHE A 29 -10.34 -1.11 -10.91
CA PHE A 29 -9.29 -0.13 -11.22
C PHE A 29 -8.50 -0.55 -12.47
N PHE A 30 -7.95 -1.77 -12.49
CA PHE A 30 -7.07 -2.21 -13.57
C PHE A 30 -7.77 -2.44 -14.90
N ARG A 31 -9.06 -2.79 -14.90
CA ARG A 31 -9.86 -3.00 -16.11
C ARG A 31 -10.54 -1.72 -16.60
N GLY A 32 -10.98 -0.86 -15.68
CA GLY A 32 -11.78 0.32 -15.97
C GLY A 32 -10.94 1.56 -16.28
N LYS A 33 -9.74 1.69 -15.71
CA LYS A 33 -8.86 2.81 -16.02
C LYS A 33 -8.11 2.55 -17.33
N ILE A 34 -8.37 3.39 -18.33
CA ILE A 34 -7.76 3.32 -19.65
C ILE A 34 -6.55 4.24 -19.70
N TYR A 35 -5.43 3.70 -20.17
CA TYR A 35 -4.26 4.45 -20.54
C TYR A 35 -4.24 4.64 -22.06
N GLU A 36 -3.96 5.85 -22.50
CA GLU A 36 -3.73 6.19 -23.90
C GLU A 36 -2.24 6.43 -24.09
N ASP A 37 -1.61 5.65 -24.97
CA ASP A 37 -0.21 5.83 -25.31
C ASP A 37 -0.02 7.15 -26.08
N PRO A 38 0.69 8.14 -25.52
CA PRO A 38 0.86 9.44 -26.18
C PRO A 38 1.60 9.34 -27.52
N ALA A 39 2.38 8.28 -27.75
CA ALA A 39 3.15 8.11 -28.98
C ALA A 39 2.32 7.51 -30.13
N THR A 40 1.34 6.66 -29.81
CA THR A 40 0.60 5.87 -30.82
C THR A 40 -0.90 6.14 -30.82
N GLY A 41 -1.45 6.76 -29.77
CA GLY A 41 -2.88 6.90 -29.53
C GLY A 41 -3.56 5.58 -29.15
N GLU A 42 -2.82 4.49 -28.93
CA GLU A 42 -3.39 3.21 -28.54
C GLU A 42 -4.00 3.28 -27.14
N ARG A 43 -5.24 2.83 -27.01
CA ARG A 43 -5.99 2.84 -25.75
C ARG A 43 -6.17 1.43 -25.21
N ARG A 44 -5.69 1.18 -23.99
CA ARG A 44 -5.89 -0.12 -23.32
C ARG A 44 -5.97 0.02 -21.80
N PRO A 45 -6.57 -0.97 -21.10
CA PRO A 45 -6.60 -0.95 -19.64
C PRO A 45 -5.21 -0.89 -19.02
N VAL A 46 -5.02 -0.03 -18.02
CA VAL A 46 -3.71 0.19 -17.38
C VAL A 46 -3.13 -1.09 -16.75
N GLY A 47 -3.99 -2.01 -16.31
CA GLY A 47 -3.54 -3.29 -15.77
C GLY A 47 -3.00 -4.27 -16.82
N ALA A 48 -3.21 -4.00 -18.11
CA ALA A 48 -2.81 -4.89 -19.20
C ALA A 48 -1.33 -4.75 -19.59
N PHE A 49 -0.68 -3.64 -19.21
CA PHE A 49 0.73 -3.41 -19.49
C PHE A 49 1.63 -4.39 -18.72
N ARG A 50 2.68 -4.83 -19.38
CA ARG A 50 3.73 -5.71 -18.83
C ARG A 50 4.76 -4.90 -18.07
N TRP A 51 5.16 -3.76 -18.63
CA TRP A 51 6.21 -2.89 -18.09
C TRP A 51 5.61 -1.66 -17.43
N GLY A 52 6.07 -1.35 -16.23
CA GLY A 52 5.71 -0.11 -15.56
C GLY A 52 6.12 -0.06 -14.09
N VAL A 53 6.00 1.14 -13.54
CA VAL A 53 6.18 1.44 -12.13
C VAL A 53 4.81 1.67 -11.49
N TYR A 54 4.67 1.33 -10.22
CA TYR A 54 3.48 1.57 -9.43
C TYR A 54 3.84 2.09 -8.05
N ALA A 55 2.91 2.83 -7.44
CA ALA A 55 3.02 3.31 -6.08
C ALA A 55 1.74 3.05 -5.29
N PHE A 56 1.86 2.95 -3.97
CA PHE A 56 0.76 2.81 -3.02
C PHE A 56 0.68 4.03 -2.12
N TYR A 57 -0.55 4.46 -1.81
CA TYR A 57 -0.83 5.58 -0.92
C TYR A 57 -1.86 5.19 0.14
N ASP A 58 -1.75 5.82 1.32
CA ASP A 58 -2.69 5.57 2.41
C ASP A 58 -3.95 6.46 2.34
N TYR A 59 -4.80 6.33 3.36
CA TYR A 59 -6.06 7.07 3.46
C TYR A 59 -5.91 8.59 3.58
N ASP A 60 -4.71 9.08 3.92
CA ASP A 60 -4.39 10.51 3.98
C ASP A 60 -3.66 10.98 2.70
N GLY A 61 -3.48 10.10 1.71
CA GLY A 61 -2.77 10.39 0.48
C GLY A 61 -1.25 10.28 0.58
N GLU A 62 -0.72 9.83 1.71
CA GLU A 62 0.71 9.72 1.98
C GLU A 62 1.32 8.53 1.22
N PRO A 63 2.45 8.72 0.49
CA PRO A 63 3.12 7.62 -0.20
C PRO A 63 3.63 6.56 0.77
N ILE A 64 3.48 5.30 0.37
CA ILE A 64 3.82 4.13 1.19
C ILE A 64 4.98 3.34 0.57
N TYR A 65 4.89 3.05 -0.72
CA TYR A 65 5.80 2.10 -1.37
C TYR A 65 5.80 2.33 -2.88
N VAL A 66 6.97 2.15 -3.50
CA VAL A 66 7.14 2.14 -4.95
C VAL A 66 7.65 0.77 -5.39
N GLY A 67 7.19 0.28 -6.53
CA GLY A 67 7.79 -0.90 -7.14
C GLY A 67 7.64 -0.91 -8.65
N GLN A 68 8.42 -1.76 -9.30
CA GLN A 68 8.37 -1.96 -10.74
C GLN A 68 7.95 -3.38 -11.14
N THR A 69 7.56 -3.55 -12.40
CA THR A 69 7.37 -4.86 -13.00
C THR A 69 7.64 -4.87 -14.50
N LYS A 70 7.99 -6.06 -15.01
CA LYS A 70 8.13 -6.41 -16.44
C LYS A 70 7.34 -7.68 -16.82
N GLU A 71 6.44 -8.11 -15.92
CA GLU A 71 5.58 -9.28 -16.09
C GLU A 71 4.17 -8.85 -16.50
N LYS A 72 3.48 -8.16 -15.60
CA LYS A 72 2.15 -7.55 -15.76
C LYS A 72 1.83 -6.70 -14.54
N ILE A 73 1.44 -5.45 -14.75
CA ILE A 73 1.15 -4.50 -13.67
C ILE A 73 0.04 -5.05 -12.75
N SER A 74 -1.10 -5.45 -13.31
CA SER A 74 -2.21 -5.97 -12.50
C SER A 74 -1.81 -7.22 -11.71
N GLY A 75 -0.94 -8.05 -12.29
CA GLY A 75 -0.43 -9.27 -11.65
C GLY A 75 0.47 -8.95 -10.47
N ARG A 76 1.46 -8.06 -10.65
CA ARG A 76 2.40 -7.70 -9.59
C ARG A 76 1.69 -7.00 -8.43
N VAL A 77 0.89 -5.98 -8.74
CA VAL A 77 0.17 -5.22 -7.73
C VAL A 77 -0.88 -6.08 -7.01
N GLY A 78 -1.63 -6.90 -7.75
CA GLY A 78 -2.57 -7.84 -7.17
C GLY A 78 -1.91 -8.82 -6.19
N ARG A 79 -0.69 -9.31 -6.49
CA ARG A 79 0.07 -10.15 -5.55
C ARG A 79 0.36 -9.40 -4.25
N HIS A 80 0.82 -8.15 -4.31
CA HIS A 80 1.09 -7.38 -3.09
C HIS A 80 -0.18 -7.20 -2.23
N LEU A 81 -1.30 -6.85 -2.85
CA LEU A 81 -2.48 -6.42 -2.09
C LEU A 81 -3.42 -7.57 -1.68
N THR A 82 -3.38 -8.70 -2.37
CA THR A 82 -4.36 -9.79 -2.18
C THR A 82 -3.73 -11.13 -1.77
N ASN A 83 -2.40 -11.24 -1.85
CA ASN A 83 -1.67 -12.45 -1.56
C ASN A 83 -0.51 -12.13 -0.60
N GLN A 84 -0.62 -12.56 0.67
CA GLN A 84 0.33 -12.24 1.74
C GLN A 84 1.74 -12.87 1.57
N ARG A 85 2.10 -13.34 0.37
CA ARG A 85 3.36 -14.05 0.08
C ARG A 85 4.43 -13.20 -0.62
N THR A 86 4.19 -11.92 -0.85
CA THR A 86 5.25 -11.04 -1.42
C THR A 86 6.20 -10.59 -0.31
N ASP A 87 7.50 -10.46 -0.59
CA ASP A 87 8.51 -10.14 0.43
C ASP A 87 8.12 -8.91 1.28
N ALA A 88 7.62 -7.85 0.63
CA ALA A 88 7.14 -6.64 1.32
C ALA A 88 5.98 -6.91 2.29
N VAL A 89 5.07 -7.83 1.99
CA VAL A 89 3.95 -8.15 2.90
C VAL A 89 4.33 -9.24 3.90
N ALA A 90 5.10 -10.24 3.46
CA ALA A 90 5.52 -11.38 4.25
C ALA A 90 6.47 -10.98 5.39
N MET A 91 7.31 -9.97 5.17
CA MET A 91 8.19 -9.41 6.21
C MET A 91 7.50 -8.32 7.04
N SER A 92 6.18 -8.13 6.92
CA SER A 92 5.43 -7.05 7.57
C SER A 92 5.96 -5.65 7.27
N VAL A 93 6.58 -5.46 6.10
CA VAL A 93 7.04 -4.15 5.63
C VAL A 93 5.84 -3.31 5.20
N LEU A 94 4.94 -3.87 4.39
CA LEU A 94 3.72 -3.25 3.88
C LEU A 94 2.50 -3.97 4.43
N ASP A 95 1.54 -3.21 4.97
CA ASP A 95 0.22 -3.74 5.30
C ASP A 95 -0.78 -3.34 4.20
N PRO A 96 -1.35 -4.31 3.45
CA PRO A 96 -2.38 -4.00 2.46
C PRO A 96 -3.61 -3.30 3.02
N PHE A 97 -3.85 -3.42 4.33
CA PHE A 97 -4.93 -2.70 5.01
C PHE A 97 -4.76 -1.18 4.87
N GLU A 98 -3.54 -0.67 4.93
CA GLU A 98 -3.24 0.76 4.89
C GLU A 98 -3.28 1.34 3.47
N VAL A 99 -3.42 0.52 2.42
CA VAL A 99 -3.41 1.00 1.02
C VAL A 99 -4.83 1.39 0.59
N ALA A 100 -5.03 2.68 0.35
CA ALA A 100 -6.29 3.21 -0.17
C ALA A 100 -6.26 3.43 -1.68
N GLU A 101 -5.12 3.87 -2.21
CA GLU A 101 -4.97 4.24 -3.62
C GLU A 101 -3.74 3.59 -4.26
N ILE A 102 -3.83 3.43 -5.58
CA ILE A 102 -2.75 2.96 -6.44
C ILE A 102 -2.49 4.02 -7.50
N GLU A 103 -1.22 4.26 -7.81
CA GLU A 103 -0.81 5.00 -8.99
C GLU A 103 0.10 4.16 -9.87
N VAL A 104 -0.01 4.32 -11.20
CA VAL A 104 0.70 3.51 -12.19
C VAL A 104 1.26 4.37 -13.30
N TRP A 105 2.52 4.10 -13.65
CA TRP A 105 3.26 4.66 -14.78
C TRP A 105 3.60 3.54 -15.78
N PRO A 106 2.73 3.26 -16.76
CA PRO A 106 2.99 2.22 -17.75
C PRO A 106 4.05 2.66 -18.77
N LEU A 107 4.76 1.68 -19.35
CA LEU A 107 5.78 1.90 -20.39
C LEU A 107 5.40 1.17 -21.69
N PRO A 108 4.49 1.74 -22.52
CA PRO A 108 3.98 1.11 -23.74
C PRO A 108 5.09 0.72 -24.73
N SER A 109 6.12 1.55 -24.88
CA SER A 109 7.24 1.34 -25.80
C SER A 109 8.05 0.07 -25.50
N LEU A 110 7.90 -0.50 -24.29
CA LEU A 110 8.61 -1.71 -23.87
C LEU A 110 7.73 -2.98 -23.98
N GLU A 111 6.46 -2.89 -24.40
CA GLU A 111 5.51 -4.01 -24.34
C GLU A 111 5.96 -5.25 -25.12
N LEU A 112 6.66 -5.06 -26.25
CA LEU A 112 7.20 -6.14 -27.09
C LEU A 112 8.53 -6.69 -26.57
N VAL A 113 9.18 -6.01 -25.63
CA VAL A 113 10.48 -6.41 -25.09
C VAL A 113 10.28 -7.56 -24.09
N ASN A 114 10.94 -8.68 -24.37
CA ASN A 114 10.97 -9.87 -23.53
C ASN A 114 12.43 -10.26 -23.23
N ALA A 115 12.64 -11.28 -22.40
CA ALA A 115 13.98 -11.67 -21.94
C ALA A 115 14.97 -12.06 -23.06
N ARG A 116 14.48 -12.40 -24.26
CA ARG A 116 15.29 -12.75 -25.44
C ARG A 116 15.46 -11.59 -26.42
N HIS A 117 14.82 -10.46 -26.17
CA HIS A 117 14.90 -9.30 -27.05
C HIS A 117 16.27 -8.62 -26.93
N PRO A 118 16.93 -8.20 -28.03
CA PRO A 118 18.25 -7.56 -27.97
C PRO A 118 18.29 -6.35 -27.02
N ASP A 119 17.23 -5.53 -27.03
CA ASP A 119 17.12 -4.35 -26.17
C ASP A 119 16.70 -4.64 -24.72
N PHE A 120 16.60 -5.91 -24.29
CA PHE A 120 16.12 -6.24 -22.94
C PHE A 120 16.92 -5.55 -21.83
N LYS A 121 18.24 -5.47 -21.99
CA LYS A 121 19.12 -4.78 -21.01
C LYS A 121 18.80 -3.29 -20.93
N ARG A 122 18.60 -2.64 -22.09
CA ARG A 122 18.23 -1.22 -22.16
C ARG A 122 16.84 -0.98 -21.57
N ALA A 123 15.87 -1.85 -21.87
CA ALA A 123 14.52 -1.77 -21.30
C ALA A 123 14.53 -1.90 -19.77
N CYS A 124 15.38 -2.76 -19.20
CA CYS A 124 15.57 -2.83 -17.75
C CYS A 124 16.14 -1.52 -17.20
N ALA A 125 17.15 -0.93 -17.86
CA ALA A 125 17.72 0.35 -17.44
C ALA A 125 16.69 1.49 -17.47
N VAL A 126 15.79 1.53 -18.46
CA VAL A 126 14.69 2.50 -18.53
C VAL A 126 13.70 2.30 -17.38
N LEU A 127 13.33 1.05 -17.10
CA LEU A 127 12.43 0.72 -15.99
C LEU A 127 13.04 1.10 -14.63
N ASP A 128 14.31 0.76 -14.42
CA ASP A 128 15.08 1.10 -13.22
C ASP A 128 15.21 2.61 -13.03
N ALA A 129 15.47 3.36 -14.11
CA ALA A 129 15.54 4.82 -14.09
C ALA A 129 14.18 5.45 -13.73
N LEU A 130 13.07 4.88 -14.21
CA LEU A 130 11.73 5.35 -13.88
C LEU A 130 11.40 5.05 -12.41
N GLU A 131 11.72 3.84 -11.93
CA GLU A 131 11.54 3.46 -10.53
C GLU A 131 12.32 4.41 -9.61
N HIS A 132 13.59 4.69 -9.93
CA HIS A 132 14.40 5.63 -9.18
C HIS A 132 13.81 7.04 -9.14
N ARG A 133 13.34 7.55 -10.29
CA ARG A 133 12.74 8.88 -10.40
C ARG A 133 11.47 8.99 -9.53
N VAL A 134 10.56 8.03 -9.65
CA VAL A 134 9.30 8.00 -8.87
C VAL A 134 9.61 7.82 -7.39
N PHE A 135 10.53 6.90 -7.04
CA PHE A 135 10.96 6.67 -5.67
C PHE A 135 11.52 7.93 -5.01
N SER A 136 12.48 8.61 -5.64
CA SER A 136 13.09 9.81 -5.09
C SER A 136 12.05 10.91 -4.88
N ARG A 137 11.20 11.14 -5.89
CA ARG A 137 10.12 12.13 -5.80
C ARG A 137 9.16 11.83 -4.66
N LEU A 138 8.64 10.61 -4.57
CA LEU A 138 7.67 10.25 -3.52
C LEU A 138 8.29 10.19 -2.12
N ARG A 139 9.58 9.89 -2.01
CA ARG A 139 10.29 9.98 -0.74
C ARG A 139 10.42 11.43 -0.27
N ASP A 140 10.65 12.36 -1.21
CA ASP A 140 10.77 13.79 -0.91
C ASP A 140 9.40 14.44 -0.64
N GLU A 141 8.33 13.94 -1.27
CA GLU A 141 6.93 14.35 -1.01
C GLU A 141 6.36 13.77 0.30
N SER A 142 6.95 12.71 0.85
CA SER A 142 6.51 12.06 2.07
C SER A 142 6.66 12.98 3.29
N GLU A 143 5.62 13.06 4.12
CA GLU A 143 5.67 13.75 5.43
C GLU A 143 6.81 13.22 6.33
N PHE A 144 7.20 11.97 6.14
CA PHE A 144 8.23 11.30 6.93
C PHE A 144 9.63 11.40 6.32
N GLY A 145 9.75 12.00 5.13
CA GLY A 145 10.96 11.97 4.30
C GLY A 145 11.41 10.55 3.94
N ALA A 146 10.49 9.59 3.99
CA ALA A 146 10.78 8.16 3.87
C ALA A 146 9.54 7.34 3.48
N ILE A 147 9.74 6.36 2.59
CA ILE A 147 8.75 5.34 2.25
C ILE A 147 9.28 3.94 2.58
N LEU A 148 8.42 2.92 2.52
CA LEU A 148 8.67 1.60 3.10
C LEU A 148 9.54 0.67 2.24
N ASN A 149 10.15 1.16 1.17
CA ASN A 149 11.09 0.37 0.39
C ASN A 149 12.34 0.00 1.22
N GLU A 150 12.63 -1.29 1.31
CA GLU A 150 13.82 -1.79 2.01
C GLU A 150 15.13 -1.38 1.35
N LYS A 151 15.10 -1.21 0.02
CA LYS A 151 16.26 -0.85 -0.80
C LYS A 151 15.93 0.37 -1.62
N ASP A 152 16.93 1.20 -1.82
CA ASP A 152 16.82 2.30 -2.78
C ASP A 152 16.97 1.72 -4.19
N PRO A 153 16.17 2.18 -5.17
CA PRO A 153 16.35 1.79 -6.55
C PRO A 153 17.75 2.18 -7.05
N PRO A 154 18.34 1.40 -7.96
CA PRO A 154 19.67 1.69 -8.50
C PRO A 154 19.72 3.08 -9.12
N SER A 155 20.89 3.73 -9.08
CA SER A 155 21.08 5.01 -9.74
C SER A 155 20.77 4.88 -11.24
N PRO A 156 20.07 5.85 -11.84
CA PRO A 156 19.70 5.81 -13.24
C PRO A 156 20.97 5.80 -14.11
N THR A 157 20.98 4.94 -15.12
CA THR A 157 22.06 4.86 -16.12
C THR A 157 21.62 5.40 -17.49
N VAL A 158 20.34 5.77 -17.59
CA VAL A 158 19.71 6.35 -18.76
C VAL A 158 18.72 7.41 -18.30
N ASP A 159 18.51 8.43 -19.12
CA ASP A 159 17.44 9.39 -18.89
C ASP A 159 16.08 8.78 -19.27
N VAL A 160 15.07 9.11 -18.48
CA VAL A 160 13.69 8.71 -18.74
C VAL A 160 12.76 9.88 -18.48
N VAL A 161 11.83 10.08 -19.41
CA VAL A 161 10.70 10.99 -19.21
C VAL A 161 9.63 10.21 -18.46
N GLU A 162 9.13 10.77 -17.36
CA GLU A 162 8.04 10.17 -16.60
C GLU A 162 6.77 10.17 -17.48
N PRO A 163 6.20 8.99 -17.80
CA PRO A 163 4.97 8.93 -18.59
C PRO A 163 3.80 9.46 -17.74
N THR A 164 2.67 9.72 -18.40
CA THR A 164 1.45 10.09 -17.66
C THR A 164 1.09 8.97 -16.67
N SER A 165 0.72 9.36 -15.45
CA SER A 165 0.32 8.40 -14.43
C SER A 165 -1.20 8.22 -14.41
N ILE A 166 -1.64 7.07 -13.88
CA ILE A 166 -3.03 6.81 -13.57
C ILE A 166 -3.13 6.48 -12.09
N ARG A 167 -3.75 7.38 -11.33
CA ARG A 167 -4.05 7.22 -9.90
C ARG A 167 -5.53 6.90 -9.67
N GLY A 168 -5.83 6.12 -8.64
CA GLY A 168 -7.21 5.89 -8.23
C GLY A 168 -7.38 5.07 -6.96
N LEU A 169 -8.54 5.26 -6.35
CA LEU A 169 -9.00 4.55 -5.15
C LEU A 169 -9.30 3.08 -5.47
N ILE A 170 -8.92 2.19 -4.56
CA ILE A 170 -9.11 0.73 -4.66
C ILE A 170 -9.89 0.14 -3.48
N VAL A 171 -10.57 0.98 -2.71
CA VAL A 171 -11.46 0.60 -1.62
C VAL A 171 -12.84 1.18 -1.90
N SER A 172 -13.89 0.40 -1.68
CA SER A 172 -15.26 0.90 -1.73
C SER A 172 -15.54 1.80 -0.52
N ASP A 173 -16.60 2.63 -0.60
CA ASP A 173 -16.95 3.56 0.49
C ASP A 173 -17.19 2.83 1.81
N GLN A 174 -17.83 1.66 1.77
CA GLN A 174 -18.06 0.82 2.95
C GLN A 174 -16.75 0.32 3.56
N VAL A 175 -15.80 -0.15 2.74
CA VAL A 175 -14.48 -0.56 3.23
C VAL A 175 -13.70 0.64 3.76
N LYS A 176 -13.79 1.80 3.10
CA LYS A 176 -13.15 3.03 3.54
C LYS A 176 -13.66 3.46 4.91
N GLU A 177 -14.96 3.41 5.16
CA GLU A 177 -15.56 3.72 6.47
C GLU A 177 -14.98 2.82 7.57
N LEU A 178 -14.92 1.51 7.33
CA LEU A 178 -14.36 0.55 8.29
C LEU A 178 -12.86 0.77 8.57
N ARG A 179 -12.08 1.05 7.51
CA ARG A 179 -10.61 1.05 7.59
C ARG A 179 -10.00 2.40 7.93
N SER A 180 -10.66 3.50 7.56
CA SER A 180 -10.11 4.85 7.75
C SER A 180 -10.23 5.35 9.20
N HIS A 181 -10.98 4.66 10.06
CA HIS A 181 -11.13 5.05 11.46
C HIS A 181 -9.74 5.12 12.16
N PRO A 182 -9.36 6.26 12.76
CA PRO A 182 -8.02 6.45 13.30
C PRO A 182 -7.60 5.37 14.31
N ASP A 183 -8.50 4.95 15.19
CA ASP A 183 -8.17 3.97 16.23
C ASP A 183 -8.00 2.55 15.65
N THR A 184 -8.74 2.22 14.58
CA THR A 184 -8.55 0.96 13.84
C THR A 184 -7.17 0.94 13.18
N ARG A 185 -6.79 2.06 12.53
CA ARG A 185 -5.47 2.22 11.92
C ARG A 185 -4.35 2.20 12.95
N LEU A 186 -4.53 2.81 14.12
CA LEU A 186 -3.56 2.77 15.22
C LEU A 186 -3.31 1.34 15.69
N ALA A 187 -4.37 0.60 16.03
CA ALA A 187 -4.27 -0.79 16.45
C ALA A 187 -3.56 -1.64 15.39
N ARG A 188 -3.91 -1.41 14.11
CA ARG A 188 -3.32 -2.14 12.99
C ARG A 188 -1.83 -1.80 12.81
N ARG A 189 -1.46 -0.52 12.82
CA ARG A 189 -0.05 -0.07 12.72
C ARG A 189 0.80 -0.60 13.87
N ALA A 190 0.29 -0.59 15.10
CA ALA A 190 0.97 -1.16 16.26
C ALA A 190 1.26 -2.66 16.07
N LEU A 191 0.28 -3.43 15.58
CA LEU A 191 0.48 -4.85 15.27
C LEU A 191 1.57 -5.07 14.20
N ILE A 192 1.60 -4.23 13.16
CA ILE A 192 2.60 -4.34 12.09
C ILE A 192 4.00 -4.00 12.59
N VAL A 193 4.15 -2.92 13.37
CA VAL A 193 5.42 -2.57 14.03
C VAL A 193 5.90 -3.71 14.92
N SER A 194 5.01 -4.29 15.73
CA SER A 194 5.33 -5.45 16.59
C SER A 194 5.82 -6.64 15.78
N LYS A 195 5.14 -7.00 14.69
CA LYS A 195 5.54 -8.13 13.83
C LYS A 195 6.86 -7.88 13.13
N LEU A 196 7.08 -6.68 12.61
CA LEU A 196 8.33 -6.32 11.96
C LEU A 196 9.51 -6.36 12.96
N ALA A 197 9.32 -5.84 14.17
CA ALA A 197 10.30 -5.92 15.25
C ALA A 197 10.62 -7.38 15.61
N GLN A 198 9.59 -8.24 15.72
CA GLN A 198 9.76 -9.67 15.94
C GLN A 198 10.60 -10.34 14.84
N VAL A 199 10.26 -10.10 13.56
CA VAL A 199 11.02 -10.64 12.41
C VAL A 199 12.49 -10.23 12.47
N ILE A 200 12.76 -8.96 12.81
CA ILE A 200 14.13 -8.43 12.95
C ILE A 200 14.87 -9.07 14.14
N SER A 201 14.16 -9.41 15.22
CA SER A 201 14.74 -10.04 16.40
C SER A 201 15.06 -11.52 16.19
N GLU A 202 14.24 -12.22 15.42
CA GLU A 202 14.34 -13.68 15.25
C GLU A 202 15.24 -14.13 14.11
N ARG A 203 15.67 -13.19 13.24
CA ARG A 203 16.40 -13.50 12.00
C ARG A 203 17.54 -12.54 11.77
N GLU A 204 18.58 -13.01 11.09
CA GLU A 204 19.58 -12.11 10.52
C GLU A 204 18.98 -11.35 9.34
N VAL A 205 18.87 -10.03 9.48
CA VAL A 205 18.20 -9.15 8.51
C VAL A 205 19.15 -8.08 7.97
N LYS A 206 18.86 -7.59 6.76
CA LYS A 206 19.57 -6.45 6.17
C LYS A 206 19.11 -5.14 6.82
N MET A 207 19.95 -4.10 6.75
CA MET A 207 19.66 -2.77 7.32
C MET A 207 18.38 -2.13 6.79
N GLY A 208 17.95 -2.48 5.58
CA GLY A 208 16.70 -2.03 4.98
C GLY A 208 15.48 -2.27 5.87
N LEU A 209 15.35 -3.44 6.51
CA LEU A 209 14.23 -3.73 7.40
C LEU A 209 14.24 -2.87 8.66
N ARG A 210 15.42 -2.55 9.20
CA ARG A 210 15.54 -1.63 10.34
C ARG A 210 15.14 -0.20 9.97
N ARG A 211 15.47 0.25 8.75
CA ARG A 211 15.00 1.53 8.20
C ARG A 211 13.48 1.56 8.05
N VAL A 212 12.88 0.47 7.57
CA VAL A 212 11.42 0.32 7.51
C VAL A 212 10.81 0.40 8.91
N LEU A 213 11.38 -0.28 9.91
CA LEU A 213 10.89 -0.25 11.28
C LEU A 213 10.83 1.19 11.82
N VAL A 214 11.91 1.97 11.65
CA VAL A 214 11.92 3.39 12.04
C VAL A 214 10.81 4.17 11.35
N THR A 215 10.62 3.98 10.05
CA THR A 215 9.60 4.68 9.27
C THR A 215 8.19 4.31 9.74
N GLN A 216 7.92 3.03 9.98
CA GLN A 216 6.63 2.56 10.48
C GLN A 216 6.33 3.10 11.89
N THR A 217 7.33 3.14 12.77
CA THR A 217 7.16 3.72 14.12
C THR A 217 6.87 5.22 14.06
N LYS A 218 7.53 5.97 13.17
CA LYS A 218 7.21 7.39 12.94
C LYS A 218 5.76 7.58 12.49
N ARG A 219 5.29 6.76 11.56
CA ARG A 219 3.89 6.80 11.08
C ARG A 219 2.89 6.47 12.19
N LEU A 220 3.21 5.50 13.05
CA LEU A 220 2.39 5.17 14.23
C LEU A 220 2.34 6.34 15.21
N LEU A 221 3.49 6.91 15.56
CA LEU A 221 3.58 8.05 16.47
C LEU A 221 2.78 9.24 15.94
N TRP A 222 2.99 9.61 14.68
CA TRP A 222 2.28 10.73 14.04
C TRP A 222 0.76 10.55 14.10
N LEU A 223 0.26 9.35 13.80
CA LEU A 223 -1.18 9.09 13.85
C LEU A 223 -1.70 9.16 15.30
N ALA A 224 -0.92 8.67 16.27
CA ALA A 224 -1.30 8.66 17.68
C ALA A 224 -1.36 10.08 18.24
N GLU A 225 -0.34 10.89 17.98
CA GLU A 225 -0.28 12.31 18.35
C GLU A 225 -1.44 13.07 17.71
N ARG A 226 -1.63 12.95 16.39
CA ARG A 226 -2.73 13.60 15.68
C ARG A 226 -4.09 13.20 16.26
N ARG A 227 -4.29 11.92 16.59
CA ARG A 227 -5.54 11.43 17.18
C ARG A 227 -5.77 12.00 18.58
N PHE A 228 -4.75 11.95 19.43
CA PHE A 228 -4.81 12.47 20.80
C PHE A 228 -5.12 13.97 20.81
N GLN A 229 -4.40 14.77 20.03
CA GLN A 229 -4.62 16.21 19.95
C GLN A 229 -6.02 16.56 19.43
N ASN A 230 -6.52 15.85 18.41
CA ASN A 230 -7.87 16.09 17.87
C ASN A 230 -8.99 15.72 18.85
N LEU A 231 -8.72 14.86 19.83
CA LEU A 231 -9.66 14.54 20.91
C LEU A 231 -9.55 15.51 22.10
N GLY A 232 -8.73 16.55 22.01
CA GLY A 232 -8.55 17.55 23.07
C GLY A 232 -7.21 17.49 23.78
N GLY A 233 -6.39 16.47 23.49
CA GLY A 233 -5.03 16.31 23.99
C GLY A 233 -4.92 16.35 25.50
N GLU A 234 -3.79 16.86 25.99
CA GLU A 234 -3.47 16.97 27.42
C GLU A 234 -4.55 17.67 28.25
N ARG A 235 -5.30 18.59 27.65
CA ARG A 235 -6.35 19.34 28.34
C ARG A 235 -7.47 18.44 28.88
N LEU A 236 -7.74 17.32 28.23
CA LEU A 236 -8.79 16.39 28.64
C LEU A 236 -8.26 15.17 29.40
N VAL A 237 -6.95 15.13 29.70
CA VAL A 237 -6.40 14.08 30.56
C VAL A 237 -6.86 14.34 31.99
N GLU A 238 -7.49 13.33 32.60
CA GLU A 238 -8.00 13.40 33.96
C GLU A 238 -6.86 13.63 34.96
N THR A 239 -7.09 14.49 35.94
CA THR A 239 -6.15 14.77 37.03
C THR A 239 -6.72 14.30 38.35
N GLY A 240 -6.08 13.32 38.99
CA GLY A 240 -6.51 12.78 40.27
C GLY A 240 -5.84 11.44 40.57
N PRO A 241 -5.97 10.92 41.80
CA PRO A 241 -5.55 9.55 42.11
C PRO A 241 -6.44 8.54 41.36
N GLU A 242 -5.85 7.47 40.82
CA GLU A 242 -6.53 6.44 40.00
C GLU A 242 -7.69 5.74 40.73
N ASP A 243 -7.73 5.79 42.07
CA ASP A 243 -8.68 5.05 42.90
C ASP A 243 -9.96 5.84 43.30
N GLN A 244 -10.21 7.03 42.76
CA GLN A 244 -11.34 7.90 43.19
C GLN A 244 -12.46 8.10 42.15
N GLU A 245 -12.61 7.18 41.20
CA GLU A 245 -13.70 7.23 40.21
C GLU A 245 -14.89 6.33 40.60
N GLU A 246 -15.65 6.68 41.65
CA GLU A 246 -17.02 6.12 41.80
C GLU A 246 -17.86 6.86 42.86
N MET A 247 -17.95 8.19 42.81
CA MET A 247 -18.93 8.94 43.62
C MET A 247 -19.38 10.24 42.93
N SER A 248 -19.95 10.16 41.72
CA SER A 248 -20.68 11.33 41.16
C SER A 248 -21.78 10.99 40.15
N LEU A 249 -22.42 9.82 40.25
CA LEU A 249 -23.67 9.55 39.53
C LEU A 249 -24.76 9.14 40.53
N SER A 250 -25.13 10.10 41.38
CA SER A 250 -26.40 10.05 42.12
C SER A 250 -26.91 11.47 42.30
N GLU A 251 -27.70 11.94 41.34
CA GLU A 251 -28.87 12.82 41.52
C GLU A 251 -29.72 12.87 40.23
#